data_AF-A0A6B2SXG9-F1
#
_entry.id   AF-A0A6B2SXG9-F1
#
_cell.length_a   1.000
_cell.length_b   1.000
_cell.length_c   1.000
_cell.angle_alpha   90.00
_cell.angle_beta   90.00
_cell.angle_gamma   90.00
#
_symmetry.space_group_name_H-M   'P 1'
#
loop_
_entity.id
_entity.type
_entity.pdbx_description
1 polymer ?
#
loop_
_entity_poly.entity_id
_entity_poly.type
_entity_poly.pdbx_seq_one_letter_code
_entity_poly.pdbx_strand_id
1 'polypeptide(L)'
;MRSHGRTTRILGSLLLVAAAGISSFAAAPAPGEARAPATTPLGQIVPAPLAAEPGGPGYEITAKTRIRVGKGNAEERRVAEYLAELLRPSTGYRLPVTSDKGSDGIRLRISAEPANKVLGNEGYRVISARGSLTITSWSGAGLFHGVQTVRQHLPAAVEKRTKQRGPWRIAGGTVKDMPRYGYRSTMLDVSRHFFTVDQVKRYIDQAALYKMNKLHLHLSDDQGWRIAIDSWPRLAAYGGSTQVGGGKGGYYTKAQYKEIIDYAASRYLEVVPEIDMPGHTNAALASYAELNCNGVAPPLYTGTEVGFSSLCVKKDVTYDFVDDVIRELAAMTPGKYLHIGGDEAHSTSHEDFVAFMDKVQPIVAKYGKTVMGWHQLAGARPAEGAVAQYWGYDRTGAAEREQVVNAAKNGTKLLLSPADRAYIDHKYTKDTPLGLSWAGYVEVRRSYDWDPATYLEGVPEDAVIGVEAPLWTETLSTPAHLDYMAFPRLPGIAELGWSPAATHDWDTYKVRLAAQAPRWDALGIGYYASPQVPWPADSSRKSYHSTRKDGTPSHSPR
;
A
#
# COMPACT_ATOMS: atom_id res chain seq x y z
N MET A 1 55.03 -51.22 -86.63
CA MET A 1 53.88 -52.03 -86.18
C MET A 1 52.80 -51.11 -85.66
N ARG A 2 51.57 -51.28 -86.15
CA ARG A 2 50.38 -50.49 -85.84
C ARG A 2 49.92 -50.73 -84.39
N SER A 3 49.55 -49.68 -83.69
CA SER A 3 48.47 -49.74 -82.70
C SER A 3 47.82 -48.34 -82.60
N HIS A 4 46.52 -48.30 -82.84
CA HIS A 4 45.62 -47.16 -82.70
C HIS A 4 44.78 -47.37 -81.45
N GLY A 5 44.46 -46.29 -80.75
CA GLY A 5 43.48 -46.28 -79.66
C GLY A 5 43.67 -45.04 -78.77
N ARG A 6 43.39 -43.85 -79.31
CA ARG A 6 42.16 -43.06 -79.07
C ARG A 6 42.15 -42.29 -77.75
N THR A 7 42.32 -40.96 -77.91
CA THR A 7 41.59 -39.86 -77.24
C THR A 7 41.61 -39.81 -75.71
N THR A 8 42.08 -38.74 -75.09
CA THR A 8 41.44 -37.41 -75.16
C THR A 8 42.47 -36.32 -74.84
N ARG A 9 42.43 -35.24 -75.62
CA ARG A 9 43.24 -34.02 -75.49
C ARG A 9 42.86 -33.24 -74.24
N ILE A 10 43.81 -32.47 -73.69
CA ILE A 10 43.71 -31.01 -73.48
C ILE A 10 45.15 -30.47 -73.28
N LEU A 11 45.67 -29.83 -74.34
CA LEU A 11 46.56 -28.66 -74.25
C LEU A 11 45.73 -27.52 -73.61
N GLY A 12 46.25 -26.56 -72.86
CA GLY A 12 47.60 -26.09 -72.65
C GLY A 12 47.51 -24.61 -72.25
N SER A 13 48.53 -24.13 -71.53
CA SER A 13 49.09 -22.78 -71.62
C SER A 13 48.26 -21.56 -71.15
N LEU A 14 48.72 -20.98 -70.03
CA LEU A 14 49.37 -19.64 -69.96
C LEU A 14 48.70 -18.47 -70.72
N LEU A 15 48.12 -17.50 -70.00
CA LEU A 15 48.65 -16.12 -69.79
C LEU A 15 47.61 -15.17 -69.14
N LEU A 16 48.13 -14.28 -68.27
CA LEU A 16 47.69 -12.94 -67.84
C LEU A 16 46.21 -12.52 -67.90
N VAL A 17 45.71 -11.88 -66.83
CA VAL A 17 45.18 -10.49 -66.83
C VAL A 17 44.60 -10.08 -65.45
N ALA A 18 44.91 -8.84 -65.08
CA ALA A 18 44.23 -7.90 -64.18
C ALA A 18 44.03 -8.23 -62.69
N ALA A 19 44.71 -7.43 -61.87
CA ALA A 19 44.31 -7.10 -60.52
C ALA A 19 42.92 -6.44 -60.52
N ALA A 20 41.97 -7.05 -59.80
CA ALA A 20 40.80 -6.39 -59.25
C ALA A 20 40.69 -6.85 -57.80
N GLY A 21 41.29 -6.09 -56.88
CA GLY A 21 41.02 -6.23 -55.46
C GLY A 21 39.58 -5.80 -55.22
N ILE A 22 38.70 -6.76 -54.99
CA ILE A 22 37.37 -6.48 -54.46
C ILE A 22 37.58 -6.11 -52.99
N SER A 23 37.55 -4.81 -52.71
CA SER A 23 37.34 -4.31 -51.36
C SER A 23 35.95 -4.76 -50.91
N SER A 24 35.88 -5.87 -50.19
CA SER A 24 34.73 -6.20 -49.35
C SER A 24 34.64 -5.15 -48.26
N PHE A 25 33.93 -4.05 -48.52
CA PHE A 25 33.40 -3.23 -47.45
C PHE A 25 32.43 -4.10 -46.66
N ALA A 26 32.93 -4.69 -45.58
CA ALA A 26 32.07 -5.14 -44.50
C ALA A 26 31.31 -3.90 -44.03
N ALA A 27 30.04 -3.79 -44.43
CA ALA A 27 29.15 -2.79 -43.89
C ALA A 27 29.17 -2.96 -42.36
N ALA A 28 29.65 -1.94 -41.66
CA ALA A 28 29.51 -1.87 -40.21
C ALA A 28 28.01 -2.09 -39.90
N PRO A 29 27.68 -2.93 -38.90
CA PRO A 29 26.29 -3.10 -38.50
C PRO A 29 25.71 -1.71 -38.21
N ALA A 30 24.56 -1.42 -38.81
CA ALA A 30 23.83 -0.19 -38.56
C ALA A 30 23.70 0.01 -37.04
N PRO A 31 23.82 1.26 -36.54
CA PRO A 31 23.64 1.53 -35.12
C PRO A 31 22.29 0.96 -34.69
N GLY A 32 22.35 0.06 -33.70
CA GLY A 32 21.32 -0.92 -33.42
C GLY A 32 19.92 -0.31 -33.34
N GLU A 33 18.99 -0.91 -34.09
CA GLU A 33 17.57 -0.81 -33.76
C GLU A 33 17.43 -1.18 -32.28
N ALA A 34 17.02 -0.21 -31.46
CA ALA A 34 16.70 -0.46 -30.07
C ALA A 34 15.68 -1.59 -30.05
N ARG A 35 16.08 -2.77 -29.55
CA ARG A 35 15.23 -3.94 -29.41
C ARG A 35 13.95 -3.48 -28.71
N ALA A 36 12.80 -3.66 -29.35
CA ALA A 36 11.52 -3.26 -28.78
C ALA A 36 11.45 -3.81 -27.34
N PRO A 37 11.06 -3.00 -26.35
CA PRO A 37 11.12 -3.41 -24.95
C PRO A 37 10.32 -4.70 -24.77
N ALA A 38 10.93 -5.67 -24.07
CA ALA A 38 10.29 -6.94 -23.79
C ALA A 38 9.01 -6.71 -22.97
N THR A 39 7.95 -7.44 -23.30
CA THR A 39 6.69 -7.37 -22.54
C THR A 39 6.89 -7.93 -21.14
N THR A 40 6.34 -7.25 -20.14
CA THR A 40 6.32 -7.74 -18.75
C THR A 40 5.65 -9.13 -18.69
N PRO A 41 6.31 -10.16 -18.14
CA PRO A 41 5.69 -11.47 -17.91
C PRO A 41 4.43 -11.35 -17.06
N LEU A 42 3.40 -12.17 -17.34
CA LEU A 42 2.10 -12.07 -16.65
C LEU A 42 2.19 -12.27 -15.12
N GLY A 43 3.12 -13.12 -14.66
CA GLY A 43 3.33 -13.37 -13.23
C GLY A 43 4.21 -12.30 -12.53
N GLN A 44 4.81 -11.36 -13.28
CA GLN A 44 5.70 -10.34 -12.69
C GLN A 44 4.90 -9.15 -12.15
N ILE A 45 4.06 -9.41 -11.15
CA ILE A 45 3.23 -8.40 -10.47
C ILE A 45 3.33 -8.56 -8.95
N VAL A 46 3.08 -7.48 -8.21
CA VAL A 46 2.99 -7.47 -6.74
C VAL A 46 1.64 -6.87 -6.34
N PRO A 47 0.80 -7.55 -5.54
CA PRO A 47 0.93 -8.91 -5.04
C PRO A 47 0.99 -10.00 -6.14
N ALA A 48 1.62 -11.14 -5.83
CA ALA A 48 1.57 -12.34 -6.68
C ALA A 48 0.11 -12.82 -6.86
N PRO A 49 -0.34 -13.11 -8.09
CA PRO A 49 -1.71 -13.52 -8.31
C PRO A 49 -1.94 -14.96 -7.89
N LEU A 50 -3.19 -15.33 -7.62
CA LEU A 50 -3.58 -16.73 -7.45
C LEU A 50 -3.12 -17.63 -8.61
N ALA A 51 -3.28 -17.17 -9.86
CA ALA A 51 -2.76 -17.84 -11.04
C ALA A 51 -2.46 -16.85 -12.17
N ALA A 52 -1.33 -17.07 -12.86
CA ALA A 52 -0.98 -16.40 -14.10
C ALA A 52 -0.58 -17.44 -15.15
N GLU A 53 -1.33 -17.50 -16.24
CA GLU A 53 -1.21 -18.50 -17.31
C GLU A 53 -0.85 -17.80 -18.63
N PRO A 54 0.44 -17.67 -18.98
CA PRO A 54 0.87 -17.11 -20.26
C PRO A 54 0.35 -17.93 -21.43
N GLY A 55 -0.12 -17.26 -22.49
CA GLY A 55 -0.64 -17.95 -23.65
C GLY A 55 -1.02 -17.02 -24.81
N GLY A 56 -0.64 -17.42 -26.02
CA GLY A 56 -1.02 -16.74 -27.26
C GLY A 56 -0.48 -15.30 -27.41
N PRO A 57 -0.91 -14.59 -28.45
CA PRO A 57 -0.57 -13.18 -28.65
C PRO A 57 -1.27 -12.29 -27.61
N GLY A 58 -0.53 -11.32 -27.08
CA GLY A 58 -1.06 -10.31 -26.16
C GLY A 58 -1.86 -9.20 -26.83
N TYR A 59 -2.16 -8.17 -26.04
CA TYR A 59 -2.90 -6.99 -26.46
C TYR A 59 -2.00 -5.74 -26.51
N GLU A 60 -2.20 -4.88 -27.51
CA GLU A 60 -1.53 -3.58 -27.61
C GLU A 60 -2.57 -2.46 -27.59
N ILE A 61 -2.43 -1.52 -26.66
CA ILE A 61 -3.27 -0.32 -26.60
C ILE A 61 -2.82 0.63 -27.72
N THR A 62 -3.76 1.04 -28.56
CA THR A 62 -3.52 1.94 -29.69
C THR A 62 -4.42 3.17 -29.62
N ALA A 63 -4.19 4.15 -30.49
CA ALA A 63 -5.05 5.33 -30.59
C ALA A 63 -6.52 5.00 -30.94
N LYS A 64 -6.80 3.80 -31.47
CA LYS A 64 -8.17 3.34 -31.79
C LYS A 64 -8.85 2.62 -30.62
N THR A 65 -8.11 2.28 -29.56
CA THR A 65 -8.64 1.53 -28.42
C THR A 65 -9.78 2.31 -27.76
N ARG A 66 -10.87 1.59 -27.47
CA ARG A 66 -12.01 2.05 -26.66
C ARG A 66 -12.04 1.26 -25.36
N ILE A 67 -12.58 1.86 -24.31
CA ILE A 67 -12.86 1.17 -23.06
C ILE A 67 -14.36 0.91 -23.01
N ARG A 68 -14.76 -0.36 -22.91
CA ARG A 68 -16.14 -0.82 -23.07
C ARG A 68 -16.69 -1.29 -21.72
N VAL A 69 -17.91 -0.84 -21.45
CA VAL A 69 -18.70 -1.21 -20.26
C VAL A 69 -20.13 -1.58 -20.67
N GLY A 70 -20.85 -2.28 -19.81
CA GLY A 70 -22.27 -2.58 -19.94
C GLY A 70 -23.14 -1.33 -19.91
N LYS A 71 -24.19 -1.29 -20.75
CA LYS A 71 -25.16 -0.19 -20.77
C LYS A 71 -25.85 -0.08 -19.41
N GLY A 72 -25.83 1.11 -18.82
CA GLY A 72 -26.47 1.38 -17.52
C GLY A 72 -25.68 0.91 -16.29
N ASN A 73 -24.50 0.30 -16.45
CA ASN A 73 -23.68 -0.11 -15.31
C ASN A 73 -22.78 1.05 -14.84
N ALA A 74 -23.24 1.77 -13.81
CA ALA A 74 -22.53 2.93 -13.26
C ALA A 74 -21.19 2.55 -12.60
N GLU A 75 -21.11 1.37 -11.99
CA GLU A 75 -19.89 0.91 -11.33
C GLU A 75 -18.81 0.52 -12.35
N GLU A 76 -19.15 -0.23 -13.39
CA GLU A 76 -18.22 -0.51 -14.49
C GLU A 76 -17.73 0.78 -15.14
N ARG A 77 -18.63 1.76 -15.37
CA ARG A 77 -18.27 3.06 -15.96
C ARG A 77 -17.30 3.82 -15.08
N ARG A 78 -17.51 3.86 -13.75
CA ARG A 78 -16.61 4.54 -12.81
C ARG A 78 -15.21 3.95 -12.86
N VAL A 79 -15.07 2.62 -12.80
CA VAL A 79 -13.75 1.97 -12.88
C VAL A 79 -13.11 2.15 -14.27
N ALA A 80 -13.91 2.15 -15.32
CA ALA A 80 -13.44 2.39 -16.68
C ALA A 80 -12.93 3.83 -16.88
N GLU A 81 -13.58 4.85 -16.30
CA GLU A 81 -13.08 6.23 -16.35
C GLU A 81 -11.81 6.39 -15.52
N TYR A 82 -11.71 5.75 -14.34
CA TYR A 82 -10.46 5.71 -13.58
C TYR A 82 -9.31 5.13 -14.44
N LEU A 83 -9.54 4.01 -15.12
CA LEU A 83 -8.55 3.44 -16.04
C LEU A 83 -8.22 4.41 -17.20
N ALA A 84 -9.22 5.08 -17.75
CA ALA A 84 -9.01 6.03 -18.83
C ALA A 84 -8.15 7.22 -18.40
N GLU A 85 -8.44 7.81 -17.24
CA GLU A 85 -7.69 8.91 -16.63
C GLU A 85 -6.24 8.53 -16.32
N LEU A 86 -6.01 7.27 -15.93
CA LEU A 86 -4.66 6.74 -15.72
C LEU A 86 -3.88 6.65 -17.04
N LEU A 87 -4.50 6.16 -18.11
CA LEU A 87 -3.83 5.87 -19.37
C LEU A 87 -3.69 7.08 -20.31
N ARG A 88 -4.64 8.04 -20.28
CA ARG A 88 -4.68 9.20 -21.19
C ARG A 88 -3.38 10.03 -21.17
N PRO A 89 -2.77 10.38 -20.01
CA PRO A 89 -1.60 11.25 -19.96
C PRO A 89 -0.38 10.66 -20.67
N SER A 90 -0.04 9.40 -20.38
CA SER A 90 1.14 8.74 -20.92
C SER A 90 0.94 8.30 -22.37
N THR A 91 -0.24 7.80 -22.73
CA THR A 91 -0.51 7.35 -24.10
C THR A 91 -0.75 8.51 -25.06
N GLY A 92 -1.34 9.61 -24.58
CA GLY A 92 -1.89 10.68 -25.41
C GLY A 92 -3.09 10.24 -26.26
N TYR A 93 -3.71 9.09 -25.96
CA TYR A 93 -4.87 8.58 -26.66
C TYR A 93 -6.17 9.06 -26.01
N ARG A 94 -7.25 9.14 -26.80
CA ARG A 94 -8.56 9.58 -26.29
C ARG A 94 -9.18 8.58 -25.30
N LEU A 95 -9.08 7.28 -25.60
CA LEU A 95 -9.62 6.17 -24.80
C LEU A 95 -11.05 6.44 -24.33
N PRO A 96 -12.02 6.60 -25.25
CA PRO A 96 -13.39 6.89 -24.87
C PRO A 96 -14.00 5.70 -24.12
N VAL A 97 -14.67 5.99 -22.99
CA VAL A 97 -15.47 5.00 -22.25
C VAL A 97 -16.87 4.94 -22.85
N THR A 98 -17.20 3.79 -23.44
CA THR A 98 -18.45 3.60 -24.20
C THR A 98 -19.22 2.37 -23.74
N SER A 99 -20.54 2.40 -23.93
CA SER A 99 -21.42 1.24 -23.82
C SER A 99 -21.80 0.64 -25.18
N ASP A 100 -21.15 1.08 -26.26
CA ASP A 100 -21.36 0.53 -27.60
C ASP A 100 -20.96 -0.94 -27.67
N LYS A 101 -21.69 -1.71 -28.47
CA LYS A 101 -21.35 -3.10 -28.78
C LYS A 101 -20.00 -3.17 -29.50
N GLY A 102 -19.26 -4.26 -29.28
CA GLY A 102 -17.99 -4.56 -29.94
C GLY A 102 -17.11 -5.46 -29.07
N SER A 103 -16.34 -6.34 -29.70
CA SER A 103 -15.47 -7.33 -29.03
C SER A 103 -14.01 -6.91 -28.92
N ASP A 104 -13.64 -5.77 -29.50
CA ASP A 104 -12.31 -5.18 -29.48
C ASP A 104 -12.11 -4.20 -28.31
N GLY A 105 -10.85 -3.86 -28.04
CA GLY A 105 -10.51 -2.83 -27.06
C GLY A 105 -10.30 -3.38 -25.66
N ILE A 106 -10.45 -2.50 -24.66
CA ILE A 106 -10.46 -2.89 -23.26
C ILE A 106 -11.91 -3.06 -22.82
N ARG A 107 -12.24 -4.14 -22.11
CA ARG A 107 -13.59 -4.39 -21.59
C ARG A 107 -13.55 -4.60 -20.08
N LEU A 108 -14.37 -3.86 -19.35
CA LEU A 108 -14.63 -4.09 -17.94
C LEU A 108 -16.05 -4.63 -17.80
N ARG A 109 -16.22 -5.74 -17.07
CA ARG A 109 -17.52 -6.41 -16.94
C ARG A 109 -17.72 -6.98 -15.54
N ILE A 110 -18.78 -6.53 -14.87
CA ILE A 110 -19.37 -7.23 -13.74
C ILE A 110 -20.23 -8.37 -14.31
N SER A 111 -19.92 -9.60 -13.91
CA SER A 111 -20.60 -10.79 -14.42
C SER A 111 -21.05 -11.67 -13.28
N ALA A 112 -22.33 -12.04 -13.35
CA ALA A 112 -22.99 -12.87 -12.34
C ALA A 112 -22.67 -14.38 -12.42
N GLU A 113 -21.81 -14.77 -13.36
CA GLU A 113 -21.44 -16.16 -13.59
C GLU A 113 -20.79 -16.79 -12.34
N PRO A 114 -21.10 -18.06 -11.99
CA PRO A 114 -20.58 -18.72 -10.80
C PRO A 114 -19.05 -18.69 -10.67
N ALA A 115 -18.34 -18.77 -11.80
CA ALA A 115 -16.88 -18.71 -11.84
C ALA A 115 -16.29 -17.36 -11.34
N ASN A 116 -17.06 -16.27 -11.36
CA ASN A 116 -16.63 -14.98 -10.80
C ASN A 116 -17.11 -14.81 -9.35
N LYS A 117 -18.27 -15.40 -8.98
CA LYS A 117 -18.75 -15.39 -7.59
C LYS A 117 -17.78 -16.06 -6.63
N VAL A 118 -17.17 -17.18 -7.04
CA VAL A 118 -16.20 -17.92 -6.21
C VAL A 118 -14.92 -17.13 -5.94
N LEU A 119 -14.65 -16.07 -6.71
CA LEU A 119 -13.53 -15.15 -6.48
C LEU A 119 -13.85 -14.05 -5.44
N GLY A 120 -15.07 -14.05 -4.91
CA GLY A 120 -15.53 -13.10 -3.91
C GLY A 120 -15.69 -11.67 -4.45
N ASN A 121 -15.85 -10.74 -3.52
CA ASN A 121 -16.09 -9.32 -3.84
C ASN A 121 -14.83 -8.59 -4.31
N GLU A 122 -13.64 -9.17 -4.21
CA GLU A 122 -12.39 -8.47 -4.53
C GLU A 122 -11.59 -9.16 -5.63
N GLY A 123 -11.92 -10.40 -5.97
CA GLY A 123 -11.25 -11.15 -7.02
C GLY A 123 -11.74 -10.83 -8.42
N TYR A 124 -10.93 -11.22 -9.40
CA TYR A 124 -11.13 -10.88 -10.80
C TYR A 124 -10.43 -11.86 -11.73
N ARG A 125 -10.73 -11.72 -13.01
CA ARG A 125 -10.02 -12.38 -14.11
C ARG A 125 -9.64 -11.34 -15.17
N VAL A 126 -8.36 -11.29 -15.53
CA VAL A 126 -7.84 -10.53 -16.67
C VAL A 126 -7.50 -11.50 -17.79
N ILE A 127 -8.02 -11.26 -18.98
CA ILE A 127 -7.68 -12.01 -20.19
C ILE A 127 -7.10 -11.03 -21.20
N SER A 128 -5.84 -11.22 -21.58
CA SER A 128 -5.14 -10.46 -22.60
C SER A 128 -4.97 -11.33 -23.83
N ALA A 129 -5.56 -10.93 -24.95
CA ALA A 129 -5.52 -11.67 -26.21
C ALA A 129 -5.43 -10.71 -27.40
N ARG A 130 -5.18 -11.25 -28.60
CA ARG A 130 -5.19 -10.46 -29.83
C ARG A 130 -6.52 -9.71 -29.98
N GLY A 131 -6.43 -8.38 -30.04
CA GLY A 131 -7.57 -7.50 -30.29
C GLY A 131 -8.38 -7.09 -29.06
N SER A 132 -8.20 -7.74 -27.90
CA SER A 132 -8.93 -7.36 -26.69
C SER A 132 -8.20 -7.63 -25.37
N LEU A 133 -8.44 -6.77 -24.39
CA LEU A 133 -8.14 -6.98 -22.98
C LEU A 133 -9.44 -6.98 -22.19
N THR A 134 -9.77 -8.05 -21.48
CA THR A 134 -11.01 -8.15 -20.70
C THR A 134 -10.72 -8.32 -19.21
N ILE A 135 -11.30 -7.47 -18.38
CA ILE A 135 -11.33 -7.59 -16.91
C ILE A 135 -12.76 -7.97 -16.51
N THR A 136 -12.92 -9.11 -15.85
CA THR A 136 -14.21 -9.59 -15.36
C THR A 136 -14.16 -9.80 -13.85
N SER A 137 -15.20 -9.39 -13.13
CA SER A 137 -15.36 -9.63 -11.69
C SER A 137 -16.84 -9.78 -11.33
N TRP A 138 -17.14 -10.20 -10.10
CA TRP A 138 -18.49 -10.18 -9.52
C TRP A 138 -18.87 -8.79 -8.95
N SER A 139 -17.90 -7.91 -8.72
CA SER A 139 -18.11 -6.56 -8.15
C SER A 139 -17.25 -5.49 -8.85
N GLY A 140 -17.46 -4.21 -8.55
CA GLY A 140 -16.51 -3.18 -8.98
C GLY A 140 -15.17 -3.16 -8.25
N ALA A 141 -15.09 -3.62 -7.00
CA ALA A 141 -13.82 -3.69 -6.27
C ALA A 141 -12.86 -4.66 -6.96
N GLY A 142 -13.35 -5.83 -7.40
CA GLY A 142 -12.54 -6.74 -8.19
C GLY A 142 -12.17 -6.20 -9.56
N LEU A 143 -13.04 -5.43 -10.23
CA LEU A 143 -12.65 -4.72 -11.45
C LEU A 143 -11.51 -3.72 -11.20
N PHE A 144 -11.59 -2.96 -10.10
CA PHE A 144 -10.56 -2.01 -9.71
C PHE A 144 -9.22 -2.70 -9.42
N HIS A 145 -9.22 -3.82 -8.67
CA HIS A 145 -8.02 -4.62 -8.46
C HIS A 145 -7.43 -5.18 -9.76
N GLY A 146 -8.29 -5.60 -10.70
CA GLY A 146 -7.87 -6.00 -12.03
C GLY A 146 -7.18 -4.89 -12.82
N VAL A 147 -7.65 -3.64 -12.67
CA VAL A 147 -6.98 -2.45 -13.23
C VAL A 147 -5.57 -2.27 -12.66
N GLN A 148 -5.38 -2.48 -11.35
CA GLN A 148 -4.05 -2.36 -10.73
C GLN A 148 -3.06 -3.42 -11.29
N THR A 149 -3.55 -4.62 -11.57
CA THR A 149 -2.75 -5.66 -12.25
C THR A 149 -2.42 -5.29 -13.69
N VAL A 150 -3.40 -4.81 -14.47
CA VAL A 150 -3.17 -4.34 -15.84
C VAL A 150 -2.15 -3.20 -15.89
N ARG A 151 -2.22 -2.27 -14.93
CA ARG A 151 -1.26 -1.18 -14.77
C ARG A 151 0.17 -1.73 -14.64
N GLN A 152 0.37 -2.80 -13.87
CA GLN A 152 1.67 -3.43 -13.67
C GLN A 152 2.17 -4.22 -14.90
N HIS A 153 1.29 -4.80 -15.70
CA HIS A 153 1.67 -5.45 -16.96
C HIS A 153 2.08 -4.46 -18.05
N LEU A 154 1.57 -3.23 -18.02
CA LEU A 154 2.02 -2.18 -18.92
C LEU A 154 3.43 -1.68 -18.56
N PRO A 155 4.20 -1.17 -19.52
CA PRO A 155 5.51 -0.57 -19.25
C PRO A 155 5.42 0.54 -18.20
N ALA A 156 6.45 0.72 -17.37
CA ALA A 156 6.49 1.76 -16.33
C ALA A 156 6.23 3.19 -16.86
N ALA A 157 6.51 3.44 -18.14
CA ALA A 157 6.17 4.69 -18.84
C ALA A 157 4.67 5.04 -18.77
N VAL A 158 3.78 4.07 -18.50
CA VAL A 158 2.34 4.28 -18.36
C VAL A 158 2.01 5.26 -17.23
N GLU A 159 2.88 5.36 -16.23
CA GLU A 159 2.67 6.23 -15.07
C GLU A 159 3.04 7.70 -15.29
N LYS A 160 3.74 7.99 -16.39
CA LYS A 160 4.14 9.37 -16.69
C LYS A 160 2.91 10.22 -16.96
N ARG A 161 2.91 11.45 -16.43
CA ARG A 161 1.83 12.43 -16.64
C ARG A 161 1.96 13.19 -17.97
N THR A 162 2.93 12.83 -18.80
CA THR A 162 3.17 13.39 -20.13
C THR A 162 3.24 12.28 -21.16
N LYS A 163 2.89 12.60 -22.40
CA LYS A 163 2.90 11.65 -23.52
C LYS A 163 4.27 10.97 -23.67
N GLN A 164 4.26 9.65 -23.75
CA GLN A 164 5.42 8.79 -23.95
C GLN A 164 5.35 8.07 -25.29
N ARG A 165 6.50 7.57 -25.75
CA ARG A 165 6.53 6.60 -26.84
C ARG A 165 6.15 5.23 -26.27
N GLY A 166 5.21 4.55 -26.93
CA GLY A 166 4.89 3.15 -26.64
C GLY A 166 6.04 2.20 -27.05
N PRO A 167 5.77 0.90 -27.28
CA PRO A 167 4.45 0.30 -27.42
C PRO A 167 3.76 0.02 -26.08
N TRP A 168 2.43 0.06 -26.05
CA TRP A 168 1.60 -0.17 -24.86
C TRP A 168 1.10 -1.61 -24.81
N ARG A 169 2.04 -2.55 -24.66
CA ARG A 169 1.79 -3.99 -24.76
C ARG A 169 1.55 -4.64 -23.41
N ILE A 170 0.67 -5.62 -23.41
CA ILE A 170 0.39 -6.53 -22.30
C ILE A 170 0.59 -7.94 -22.83
N ALA A 171 1.34 -8.78 -22.10
CA ALA A 171 1.57 -10.18 -22.48
C ALA A 171 0.25 -10.95 -22.65
N GLY A 172 0.23 -11.95 -23.53
CA GLY A 172 -0.95 -12.77 -23.78
C GLY A 172 -1.16 -13.81 -22.69
N GLY A 173 -2.41 -14.07 -22.33
CA GLY A 173 -2.81 -15.10 -21.38
C GLY A 173 -3.88 -14.66 -20.40
N THR A 174 -3.99 -15.40 -19.30
CA THR A 174 -5.02 -15.21 -18.27
C THR A 174 -4.39 -14.99 -16.90
N VAL A 175 -4.88 -14.02 -16.15
CA VAL A 175 -4.66 -13.89 -14.71
C VAL A 175 -5.98 -14.11 -14.01
N LYS A 176 -6.02 -15.04 -13.06
CA LYS A 176 -7.14 -15.26 -12.14
C LYS A 176 -6.63 -14.94 -10.75
N ASP A 177 -7.36 -14.13 -10.00
CA ASP A 177 -6.83 -13.58 -8.76
C ASP A 177 -7.93 -13.27 -7.74
N MET A 178 -7.60 -13.39 -6.45
CA MET A 178 -8.45 -13.07 -5.30
C MET A 178 -7.58 -12.95 -4.04
N PRO A 179 -7.99 -12.16 -3.04
CA PRO A 179 -7.20 -12.01 -1.82
C PRO A 179 -7.26 -13.25 -0.92
N ARG A 180 -6.17 -13.53 -0.19
CA ARG A 180 -6.09 -14.49 0.90
C ARG A 180 -6.87 -14.02 2.13
N TYR A 181 -6.73 -12.74 2.48
CA TYR A 181 -7.35 -12.13 3.65
C TYR A 181 -8.28 -10.98 3.26
N GLY A 182 -9.40 -10.85 3.98
CA GLY A 182 -10.38 -9.78 3.76
C GLY A 182 -9.95 -8.42 4.30
N TYR A 183 -8.94 -8.36 5.16
CA TYR A 183 -8.43 -7.11 5.76
C TYR A 183 -6.97 -6.86 5.35
N ARG A 184 -6.74 -5.81 4.55
CA ARG A 184 -5.41 -5.44 4.07
C ARG A 184 -5.27 -3.93 4.17
N SER A 185 -4.62 -3.48 5.23
CA SER A 185 -4.56 -2.07 5.58
C SER A 185 -3.16 -1.50 5.54
N THR A 186 -3.12 -0.17 5.45
CA THR A 186 -2.00 0.62 5.94
C THR A 186 -2.55 1.67 6.89
N MET A 187 -1.80 1.95 7.95
CA MET A 187 -2.09 3.07 8.84
C MET A 187 -1.21 4.26 8.48
N LEU A 188 -1.79 5.46 8.53
CA LEU A 188 -1.04 6.71 8.52
C LEU A 188 -1.30 7.44 9.83
N ASP A 189 -0.23 7.65 10.60
CA ASP A 189 -0.24 8.56 11.73
C ASP A 189 -0.22 10.00 11.23
N VAL A 190 -1.25 10.75 11.60
CA VAL A 190 -1.36 12.19 11.31
C VAL A 190 -1.33 13.02 12.58
N SER A 191 -1.14 12.37 13.73
CA SER A 191 -1.07 12.97 15.06
C SER A 191 0.34 13.46 15.36
N ARG A 192 1.37 12.65 15.13
CA ARG A 192 2.77 13.06 15.44
C ARG A 192 3.24 14.16 14.50
N HIS A 193 2.96 14.03 13.19
CA HIS A 193 3.06 15.11 12.21
C HIS A 193 1.79 15.17 11.36
N PHE A 194 1.22 16.36 11.20
CA PHE A 194 0.00 16.51 10.41
C PHE A 194 0.28 16.46 8.90
N PHE A 195 -0.58 15.74 8.18
CA PHE A 195 -0.59 15.68 6.72
C PHE A 195 -1.91 16.25 6.19
N THR A 196 -1.83 17.08 5.16
CA THR A 196 -3.00 17.68 4.51
C THR A 196 -3.85 16.64 3.77
N VAL A 197 -5.10 16.99 3.46
CA VAL A 197 -6.01 16.15 2.64
C VAL A 197 -5.33 15.63 1.37
N ASP A 198 -4.64 16.48 0.63
CA ASP A 198 -3.98 16.07 -0.63
C ASP A 198 -2.81 15.11 -0.39
N GLN A 199 -2.09 15.24 0.74
CA GLN A 199 -1.03 14.31 1.10
C GLN A 199 -1.60 12.95 1.52
N VAL A 200 -2.73 12.91 2.24
CA VAL A 200 -3.45 11.67 2.53
C VAL A 200 -3.98 11.02 1.26
N LYS A 201 -4.56 11.79 0.33
CA LYS A 201 -4.99 11.29 -0.99
C LYS A 201 -3.85 10.68 -1.79
N ARG A 202 -2.66 11.30 -1.76
CA ARG A 202 -1.46 10.72 -2.37
C ARG A 202 -1.12 9.37 -1.75
N TYR A 203 -1.16 9.25 -0.42
CA TYR A 203 -0.90 7.98 0.27
C TYR A 203 -1.95 6.91 -0.06
N ILE A 204 -3.23 7.30 -0.19
CA ILE A 204 -4.31 6.44 -0.67
C ILE A 204 -4.01 5.90 -2.08
N ASP A 205 -3.58 6.75 -3.01
CA ASP A 205 -3.23 6.31 -4.37
C ASP A 205 -2.03 5.35 -4.38
N GLN A 206 -1.09 5.51 -3.44
CA GLN A 206 0.05 4.61 -3.25
C GLN A 206 -0.37 3.25 -2.68
N ALA A 207 -1.24 3.23 -1.67
CA ALA A 207 -1.80 2.00 -1.11
C ALA A 207 -2.64 1.23 -2.14
N ALA A 208 -3.43 1.95 -2.95
CA ALA A 208 -4.29 1.37 -3.97
C ALA A 208 -3.51 0.60 -5.06
N LEU A 209 -2.25 0.95 -5.35
CA LEU A 209 -1.39 0.22 -6.29
C LEU A 209 -1.26 -1.27 -5.95
N TYR A 210 -1.32 -1.59 -4.65
CA TYR A 210 -1.03 -2.91 -4.12
C TYR A 210 -2.26 -3.59 -3.54
N LYS A 211 -3.47 -3.11 -3.89
CA LYS A 211 -4.75 -3.73 -3.53
C LYS A 211 -5.01 -3.74 -2.01
N MET A 212 -4.46 -2.76 -1.29
CA MET A 212 -4.92 -2.43 0.06
C MET A 212 -6.40 -2.01 -0.03
N ASN A 213 -7.21 -2.47 0.94
CA ASN A 213 -8.65 -2.20 0.98
C ASN A 213 -9.09 -1.45 2.25
N LYS A 214 -8.13 -1.06 3.08
CA LYS A 214 -8.36 -0.32 4.31
C LYS A 214 -7.32 0.77 4.49
N LEU A 215 -7.76 1.93 4.96
CA LEU A 215 -6.90 3.01 5.42
C LEU A 215 -7.20 3.24 6.90
N HIS A 216 -6.26 2.88 7.75
CA HIS A 216 -6.33 3.22 9.17
C HIS A 216 -5.76 4.64 9.35
N LEU A 217 -6.54 5.55 9.94
CA LEU A 217 -6.08 6.89 10.28
C LEU A 217 -5.97 7.03 11.79
N HIS A 218 -4.75 7.18 12.28
CA HIS A 218 -4.48 7.49 13.68
C HIS A 218 -4.65 9.00 13.89
N LEU A 219 -5.83 9.42 14.38
CA LEU A 219 -6.31 10.81 14.37
C LEU A 219 -6.08 11.56 15.67
N SER A 220 -5.74 10.88 16.76
CA SER A 220 -5.43 11.54 18.04
C SER A 220 -4.29 10.85 18.76
N ASP A 221 -3.38 11.64 19.29
CA ASP A 221 -2.29 11.19 20.14
C ASP A 221 -1.91 12.31 21.13
N ASP A 222 -0.83 12.13 21.87
CA ASP A 222 -0.28 13.08 22.82
C ASP A 222 0.12 14.43 22.18
N GLN A 223 0.67 14.39 20.97
CA GLN A 223 1.15 15.60 20.26
C GLN A 223 0.07 16.30 19.43
N GLY A 224 -1.10 15.71 19.25
CA GLY A 224 -2.07 16.26 18.30
C GLY A 224 -3.42 15.60 18.27
N TRP A 225 -4.47 16.43 18.15
CA TRP A 225 -5.83 15.99 17.85
C TRP A 225 -6.26 16.49 16.47
N ARG A 226 -6.65 15.58 15.57
CA ARG A 226 -6.70 15.84 14.12
C ARG A 226 -8.09 15.81 13.50
N ILE A 227 -9.16 15.74 14.29
CA ILE A 227 -10.54 15.74 13.78
C ILE A 227 -11.42 16.75 14.52
N ALA A 228 -12.20 17.55 13.80
CA ALA A 228 -13.14 18.48 14.43
C ALA A 228 -14.32 17.73 15.08
N ILE A 229 -14.52 17.96 16.39
CA ILE A 229 -15.65 17.48 17.19
C ILE A 229 -16.41 18.71 17.69
N ASP A 230 -17.69 18.83 17.33
CA ASP A 230 -18.46 20.05 17.54
C ASP A 230 -18.82 20.24 19.02
N SER A 231 -19.11 19.14 19.71
CA SER A 231 -19.33 19.11 21.17
C SER A 231 -18.08 19.48 21.99
N TRP A 232 -16.89 19.28 21.43
CA TRP A 232 -15.60 19.53 22.08
C TRP A 232 -14.65 20.35 21.16
N PRO A 233 -14.99 21.60 20.83
CA PRO A 233 -14.34 22.36 19.75
C PRO A 233 -12.86 22.68 20.00
N ARG A 234 -12.40 22.69 21.26
CA ARG A 234 -10.99 22.98 21.58
C ARG A 234 -10.07 21.82 21.22
N LEU A 235 -10.57 20.59 21.06
CA LEU A 235 -9.75 19.45 20.67
C LEU A 235 -9.00 19.75 19.37
N ALA A 236 -9.73 20.17 18.33
CA ALA A 236 -9.13 20.56 17.07
C ALA A 236 -8.43 21.93 17.14
N ALA A 237 -9.10 22.95 17.66
CA ALA A 237 -8.60 24.33 17.59
C ALA A 237 -7.35 24.57 18.47
N TYR A 238 -7.23 23.87 19.60
CA TYR A 238 -6.10 23.95 20.53
C TYR A 238 -5.24 22.68 20.49
N GLY A 239 -5.82 21.51 20.71
CA GLY A 239 -5.10 20.22 20.68
C GLY A 239 -4.50 19.89 19.31
N GLY A 240 -5.05 20.42 18.21
CA GLY A 240 -4.50 20.30 16.86
C GLY A 240 -3.49 21.38 16.47
N SER A 241 -3.21 22.37 17.33
CA SER A 241 -2.45 23.58 16.96
C SER A 241 -0.94 23.35 16.74
N THR A 242 -0.39 22.30 17.34
CA THR A 242 1.03 21.91 17.25
C THR A 242 1.18 20.44 16.85
N GLN A 243 2.43 19.97 16.80
CA GLN A 243 2.82 18.60 16.53
C GLN A 243 4.23 18.34 17.09
N VAL A 244 4.82 17.16 16.84
CA VAL A 244 6.21 16.85 17.20
C VAL A 244 7.15 17.96 16.70
N GLY A 245 8.10 18.38 17.56
CA GLY A 245 9.06 19.43 17.26
C GLY A 245 8.52 20.87 17.32
N GLY A 246 7.24 21.08 17.69
CA GLY A 246 6.68 22.41 17.96
C GLY A 246 6.32 23.23 16.71
N GLY A 247 6.31 22.60 15.53
CA GLY A 247 5.81 23.21 14.31
C GLY A 247 4.29 23.38 14.32
N LYS A 248 3.77 24.15 13.36
CA LYS A 248 2.32 24.27 13.16
C LYS A 248 1.74 22.89 12.84
N GLY A 249 0.77 22.46 13.65
CA GLY A 249 0.01 21.24 13.41
C GLY A 249 -1.08 21.43 12.35
N GLY A 250 -2.22 20.80 12.60
CA GLY A 250 -3.44 20.93 11.82
C GLY A 250 -4.49 19.94 12.29
N TYR A 251 -5.66 20.00 11.65
CA TYR A 251 -6.75 19.07 11.85
C TYR A 251 -7.64 19.07 10.60
N TYR A 252 -8.43 18.02 10.44
CA TYR A 252 -9.47 17.94 9.44
C TYR A 252 -10.77 18.50 9.99
N THR A 253 -11.37 19.43 9.26
CA THR A 253 -12.80 19.71 9.40
C THR A 253 -13.61 18.47 9.01
N LYS A 254 -14.87 18.37 9.46
CA LYS A 254 -15.76 17.27 9.05
C LYS A 254 -15.89 17.15 7.52
N ALA A 255 -15.89 18.28 6.80
CA ALA A 255 -15.92 18.30 5.34
C ALA A 255 -14.65 17.70 4.71
N GLN A 256 -13.46 18.06 5.23
CA GLN A 256 -12.19 17.51 4.78
C GLN A 256 -12.06 16.02 5.10
N TYR A 257 -12.53 15.58 6.27
CA TYR A 257 -12.54 14.17 6.63
C TYR A 257 -13.49 13.37 5.72
N LYS A 258 -14.68 13.92 5.42
CA LYS A 258 -15.59 13.34 4.41
C LYS A 258 -14.92 13.25 3.03
N GLU A 259 -14.19 14.28 2.63
CA GLU A 259 -13.45 14.26 1.36
C GLU A 259 -12.37 13.17 1.31
N ILE A 260 -11.66 12.91 2.41
CA ILE A 260 -10.73 11.79 2.54
C ILE A 260 -11.47 10.46 2.39
N ILE A 261 -12.60 10.29 3.09
CA ILE A 261 -13.45 9.08 3.01
C ILE A 261 -13.94 8.85 1.58
N ASP A 262 -14.50 9.86 0.93
CA ASP A 262 -15.02 9.75 -0.44
C ASP A 262 -13.89 9.39 -1.42
N TYR A 263 -12.71 9.97 -1.25
CA TYR A 263 -11.54 9.65 -2.06
C TYR A 263 -11.05 8.21 -1.82
N ALA A 264 -10.92 7.78 -0.57
CA ALA A 264 -10.57 6.40 -0.21
C ALA A 264 -11.57 5.40 -0.80
N ALA A 265 -12.87 5.66 -0.65
CA ALA A 265 -13.93 4.83 -1.20
C ALA A 265 -13.88 4.72 -2.73
N SER A 266 -13.50 5.79 -3.43
CA SER A 266 -13.30 5.77 -4.89
C SER A 266 -12.13 4.86 -5.33
N ARG A 267 -11.22 4.52 -4.41
CA ARG A 267 -10.12 3.55 -4.58
C ARG A 267 -10.43 2.20 -3.92
N TYR A 268 -11.67 2.00 -3.44
CA TYR A 268 -12.09 0.81 -2.69
C TYR A 268 -11.31 0.58 -1.38
N LEU A 269 -10.86 1.68 -0.73
CA LEU A 269 -10.38 1.65 0.65
C LEU A 269 -11.48 2.09 1.60
N GLU A 270 -11.82 1.26 2.58
CA GLU A 270 -12.63 1.65 3.73
C GLU A 270 -11.73 2.35 4.77
N VAL A 271 -12.12 3.54 5.21
CA VAL A 271 -11.41 4.28 6.27
C VAL A 271 -11.80 3.73 7.64
N VAL A 272 -10.79 3.43 8.46
CA VAL A 272 -10.92 3.02 9.86
C VAL A 272 -10.27 4.12 10.70
N PRO A 273 -11.06 5.01 11.34
CA PRO A 273 -10.48 6.04 12.19
C PRO A 273 -10.13 5.47 13.56
N GLU A 274 -9.08 6.03 14.14
CA GLU A 274 -8.67 5.80 15.51
C GLU A 274 -8.72 7.07 16.34
N ILE A 275 -9.33 6.94 17.52
CA ILE A 275 -9.12 7.83 18.65
C ILE A 275 -8.54 6.96 19.76
N ASP A 276 -7.27 7.14 20.06
CA ASP A 276 -6.58 6.34 21.06
C ASP A 276 -7.01 6.73 22.48
N MET A 277 -7.23 5.72 23.32
CA MET A 277 -7.69 5.85 24.69
C MET A 277 -7.48 4.57 25.51
N PRO A 278 -7.26 4.66 26.84
CA PRO A 278 -7.15 5.88 27.64
C PRO A 278 -5.75 6.52 27.62
N GLY A 279 -4.74 5.82 27.09
CA GLY A 279 -3.40 6.35 26.82
C GLY A 279 -3.39 7.28 25.59
N HIS A 280 -2.23 7.86 25.26
CA HIS A 280 -2.05 8.73 24.09
C HIS A 280 -3.06 9.88 23.98
N THR A 281 -3.44 10.46 25.11
CA THR A 281 -4.55 11.43 25.20
C THR A 281 -4.13 12.85 25.55
N ASN A 282 -2.83 13.18 25.60
CA ASN A 282 -2.38 14.49 26.05
C ASN A 282 -2.97 15.66 25.25
N ALA A 283 -3.20 15.53 23.93
CA ALA A 283 -3.83 16.60 23.15
C ALA A 283 -5.28 16.91 23.60
N ALA A 284 -6.03 15.89 24.01
CA ALA A 284 -7.37 16.06 24.58
C ALA A 284 -7.29 16.65 26.00
N LEU A 285 -6.41 16.11 26.84
CA LEU A 285 -6.18 16.56 28.21
C LEU A 285 -5.72 18.02 28.29
N ALA A 286 -4.82 18.45 27.40
CA ALA A 286 -4.36 19.82 27.30
C ALA A 286 -5.46 20.78 26.82
N SER A 287 -6.44 20.27 26.06
CA SER A 287 -7.56 21.05 25.55
C SER A 287 -8.62 21.32 26.62
N TYR A 288 -8.85 20.37 27.54
CA TYR A 288 -9.90 20.41 28.55
C TYR A 288 -9.39 19.96 29.92
N ALA A 289 -9.23 20.92 30.83
CA ALA A 289 -8.73 20.67 32.18
C ALA A 289 -9.58 19.67 32.98
N GLU A 290 -10.91 19.65 32.75
CA GLU A 290 -11.85 18.78 33.47
C GLU A 290 -11.62 17.27 33.25
N LEU A 291 -11.02 16.88 32.11
CA LEU A 291 -10.68 15.50 31.77
C LEU A 291 -9.50 14.96 32.59
N ASN A 292 -8.69 15.84 33.19
CA ASN A 292 -7.51 15.48 33.98
C ASN A 292 -7.93 15.13 35.41
N CYS A 293 -7.32 14.11 36.02
CA CYS A 293 -7.69 13.70 37.38
C CYS A 293 -7.51 14.82 38.42
N ASN A 294 -6.47 15.65 38.28
CA ASN A 294 -6.21 16.80 39.13
C ASN A 294 -6.96 18.08 38.71
N GLY A 295 -7.73 18.03 37.62
CA GLY A 295 -8.45 19.19 37.08
C GLY A 295 -7.56 20.26 36.46
N VAL A 296 -6.30 19.95 36.14
CA VAL A 296 -5.33 20.88 35.54
C VAL A 296 -4.92 20.34 34.17
N ALA A 297 -5.12 21.14 33.12
CA ALA A 297 -4.67 20.79 31.77
C ALA A 297 -3.13 20.79 31.69
N PRO A 298 -2.48 19.71 31.22
CA PRO A 298 -1.07 19.72 30.91
C PRO A 298 -0.78 20.66 29.73
N PRO A 299 0.48 21.08 29.52
CA PRO A 299 0.86 21.77 28.30
C PRO A 299 0.65 20.85 27.08
N LEU A 300 0.49 21.47 25.90
CA LEU A 300 0.63 20.73 24.65
C LEU A 300 2.03 20.12 24.58
N TYR A 301 2.10 18.91 24.07
CA TYR A 301 3.33 18.13 24.06
C TYR A 301 3.90 18.03 22.65
N THR A 302 5.22 18.19 22.53
CA THR A 302 5.93 18.23 21.25
C THR A 302 7.13 17.28 21.22
N GLY A 303 7.28 16.45 22.25
CA GLY A 303 8.29 15.41 22.34
C GLY A 303 7.86 14.13 21.63
N THR A 304 8.54 13.03 21.93
CA THR A 304 8.30 11.71 21.34
C THR A 304 8.32 10.57 22.36
N GLU A 305 8.42 10.87 23.66
CA GLU A 305 8.10 9.92 24.73
C GLU A 305 6.62 9.52 24.70
N VAL A 306 6.32 8.31 25.19
CA VAL A 306 5.01 7.65 25.15
C VAL A 306 4.60 7.10 26.51
N GLY A 307 3.31 6.82 26.68
CA GLY A 307 2.71 6.16 27.85
C GLY A 307 2.57 6.98 29.14
N PHE A 308 2.87 8.27 29.09
CA PHE A 308 2.76 9.18 30.23
C PHE A 308 1.35 9.75 30.44
N SER A 309 0.49 9.74 29.42
CA SER A 309 -0.85 10.32 29.47
C SER A 309 -1.92 9.28 29.82
N SER A 310 -2.99 9.74 30.45
CA SER A 310 -4.15 8.91 30.78
C SER A 310 -5.39 9.77 31.00
N LEU A 311 -6.51 9.40 30.37
CA LEU A 311 -7.83 9.90 30.74
C LEU A 311 -8.19 9.51 32.17
N CYS A 312 -8.91 10.38 32.88
CA CYS A 312 -9.29 10.06 34.26
C CYS A 312 -10.44 9.06 34.34
N VAL A 313 -10.12 7.76 34.46
CA VAL A 313 -11.08 6.65 34.49
C VAL A 313 -12.18 6.81 35.55
N LYS A 314 -11.88 7.47 36.68
CA LYS A 314 -12.82 7.61 37.81
C LYS A 314 -13.77 8.81 37.71
N LYS A 315 -13.71 9.59 36.63
CA LYS A 315 -14.60 10.72 36.40
C LYS A 315 -15.66 10.39 35.37
N ASP A 316 -16.92 10.75 35.65
CA ASP A 316 -18.03 10.53 34.72
C ASP A 316 -17.88 11.34 33.42
N VAL A 317 -17.36 12.58 33.51
CA VAL A 317 -17.11 13.44 32.33
C VAL A 317 -16.19 12.79 31.29
N THR A 318 -15.33 11.86 31.70
CA THR A 318 -14.51 11.08 30.76
C THR A 318 -15.38 10.27 29.80
N TYR A 319 -16.46 9.67 30.29
CA TYR A 319 -17.35 8.84 29.49
C TYR A 319 -18.35 9.68 28.68
N ASP A 320 -18.74 10.86 29.19
CA ASP A 320 -19.49 11.84 28.39
C ASP A 320 -18.66 12.32 27.19
N PHE A 321 -17.39 12.65 27.43
CA PHE A 321 -16.42 13.00 26.39
C PHE A 321 -16.26 11.88 25.36
N VAL A 322 -16.02 10.65 25.81
CA VAL A 322 -15.86 9.50 24.91
C VAL A 322 -17.13 9.23 24.10
N ASP A 323 -18.32 9.29 24.72
CA ASP A 323 -19.60 9.11 24.03
C ASP A 323 -19.81 10.16 22.93
N ASP A 324 -19.55 11.43 23.23
CA ASP A 324 -19.68 12.53 22.27
C ASP A 324 -18.72 12.40 21.09
N VAL A 325 -17.45 12.10 21.35
CA VAL A 325 -16.44 11.91 20.30
C VAL A 325 -16.82 10.72 19.40
N ILE A 326 -17.13 9.56 19.99
CA ILE A 326 -17.47 8.35 19.23
C ILE A 326 -18.77 8.57 18.45
N ARG A 327 -19.79 9.22 19.03
CA ARG A 327 -21.05 9.57 18.35
C ARG A 327 -20.79 10.36 17.08
N GLU A 328 -20.02 11.44 17.17
CA GLU A 328 -19.75 12.30 16.03
C GLU A 328 -18.87 11.60 14.99
N LEU A 329 -17.83 10.88 15.42
CA LEU A 329 -16.93 10.15 14.53
C LEU A 329 -17.62 9.01 13.80
N ALA A 330 -18.48 8.25 14.49
CA ALA A 330 -19.28 7.19 13.89
C ALA A 330 -20.26 7.73 12.84
N ALA A 331 -20.87 8.89 13.10
CA ALA A 331 -21.80 9.53 12.17
C ALA A 331 -21.14 9.97 10.85
N MET A 332 -19.85 10.35 10.89
CA MET A 332 -19.09 10.72 9.69
C MET A 332 -18.37 9.53 9.02
N THR A 333 -18.30 8.37 9.66
CA THR A 333 -17.55 7.20 9.17
C THR A 333 -18.50 6.16 8.60
N PRO A 334 -18.59 5.94 7.28
CA PRO A 334 -19.46 4.91 6.71
C PRO A 334 -18.92 3.49 6.91
N GLY A 335 -17.62 3.34 7.17
CA GLY A 335 -16.99 2.06 7.49
C GLY A 335 -17.59 1.36 8.71
N LYS A 336 -17.35 0.06 8.80
CA LYS A 336 -17.82 -0.82 9.87
C LYS A 336 -17.05 -0.60 11.17
N TYR A 337 -15.76 -0.29 11.09
CA TYR A 337 -14.86 -0.30 12.23
C TYR A 337 -14.64 1.09 12.81
N LEU A 338 -14.41 1.15 14.12
CA LEU A 338 -13.86 2.30 14.82
C LEU A 338 -12.79 1.80 15.78
N HIS A 339 -11.57 2.31 15.66
CA HIS A 339 -10.46 1.95 16.51
C HIS A 339 -10.44 2.83 17.76
N ILE A 340 -10.32 2.22 18.94
CA ILE A 340 -10.25 2.93 20.22
C ILE A 340 -8.86 2.86 20.86
N GLY A 341 -7.86 2.43 20.09
CA GLY A 341 -6.47 2.30 20.52
C GLY A 341 -6.32 1.33 21.69
N GLY A 342 -5.76 1.83 22.80
CA GLY A 342 -5.60 1.09 24.05
C GLY A 342 -4.20 0.56 24.29
N ASP A 343 -3.23 0.93 23.47
CA ASP A 343 -1.81 0.66 23.68
C ASP A 343 -1.20 1.62 24.71
N GLU A 344 -0.03 1.21 25.21
CA GLU A 344 0.88 2.00 26.03
C GLU A 344 0.25 2.85 27.16
N ALA A 345 -0.90 2.43 27.70
CA ALA A 345 -1.59 3.12 28.80
C ALA A 345 -0.87 2.91 30.16
N HIS A 346 0.46 3.09 30.21
CA HIS A 346 1.34 2.80 31.35
C HIS A 346 1.01 3.64 32.60
N SER A 347 0.40 4.81 32.41
CA SER A 347 -0.10 5.68 33.48
C SER A 347 -1.50 5.31 33.96
N THR A 348 -2.08 4.22 33.43
CA THR A 348 -3.38 3.67 33.84
C THR A 348 -3.13 2.31 34.51
N SER A 349 -3.67 2.11 35.72
CA SER A 349 -3.58 0.80 36.37
C SER A 349 -4.31 -0.25 35.53
N HIS A 350 -3.91 -1.53 35.61
CA HIS A 350 -4.59 -2.58 34.84
C HIS A 350 -6.07 -2.68 35.20
N GLU A 351 -6.43 -2.53 36.48
CA GLU A 351 -7.83 -2.50 36.94
C GLU A 351 -8.61 -1.35 36.31
N ASP A 352 -8.04 -0.13 36.30
CA ASP A 352 -8.67 1.03 35.68
C ASP A 352 -8.76 0.89 34.15
N PHE A 353 -7.75 0.33 33.48
CA PHE A 353 -7.76 0.09 32.03
C PHE A 353 -8.90 -0.87 31.65
N VAL A 354 -9.02 -1.95 32.42
CA VAL A 354 -10.09 -2.93 32.27
C VAL A 354 -11.48 -2.30 32.50
N ALA A 355 -11.63 -1.50 33.56
CA ALA A 355 -12.88 -0.79 33.86
C ALA A 355 -13.23 0.26 32.78
N PHE A 356 -12.23 0.91 32.21
CA PHE A 356 -12.39 1.86 31.11
C PHE A 356 -12.90 1.16 29.85
N MET A 357 -12.22 0.09 29.42
CA MET A 357 -12.59 -0.67 28.22
C MET A 357 -13.99 -1.31 28.34
N ASP A 358 -14.37 -1.80 29.52
CA ASP A 358 -15.73 -2.31 29.78
C ASP A 358 -16.81 -1.24 29.51
N LYS A 359 -16.52 0.03 29.77
CA LYS A 359 -17.46 1.15 29.57
C LYS A 359 -17.42 1.71 28.16
N VAL A 360 -16.26 1.70 27.50
CA VAL A 360 -16.09 2.32 26.17
C VAL A 360 -16.50 1.40 25.03
N GLN A 361 -16.22 0.10 25.11
CA GLN A 361 -16.58 -0.83 24.03
C GLN A 361 -18.09 -0.81 23.69
N PRO A 362 -19.03 -0.77 24.67
CA PRO A 362 -20.46 -0.64 24.38
C PRO A 362 -20.86 0.67 23.69
N ILE A 363 -20.10 1.76 23.88
CA ILE A 363 -20.36 3.05 23.21
C ILE A 363 -20.14 2.92 21.70
N VAL A 364 -19.08 2.22 21.29
CA VAL A 364 -18.81 1.93 19.86
C VAL A 364 -19.99 1.15 19.25
N ALA A 365 -20.49 0.13 19.97
CA ALA A 365 -21.63 -0.67 19.54
C ALA A 365 -22.95 0.15 19.50
N LYS A 366 -23.17 1.04 20.49
CA LYS A 366 -24.31 1.97 20.54
C LYS A 366 -24.44 2.79 19.26
N TYR A 367 -23.31 3.16 18.64
CA TYR A 367 -23.27 3.91 17.38
C TYR A 367 -23.07 3.04 16.13
N GLY A 368 -23.34 1.73 16.23
CA GLY A 368 -23.42 0.82 15.09
C GLY A 368 -22.07 0.47 14.47
N LYS A 369 -20.97 0.59 15.22
CA LYS A 369 -19.61 0.23 14.79
C LYS A 369 -19.12 -1.04 15.48
N THR A 370 -18.13 -1.67 14.87
CA THR A 370 -17.38 -2.78 15.46
C THR A 370 -16.09 -2.25 16.07
N VAL A 371 -15.84 -2.59 17.34
CA VAL A 371 -14.63 -2.20 18.07
C VAL A 371 -13.40 -2.81 17.40
N MET A 372 -12.38 -1.99 17.21
CA MET A 372 -11.01 -2.42 17.01
C MET A 372 -10.12 -1.75 18.06
N GLY A 373 -9.08 -2.41 18.52
CA GLY A 373 -8.10 -1.84 19.44
C GLY A 373 -6.78 -2.58 19.34
N TRP A 374 -5.70 -1.99 19.84
CA TRP A 374 -4.41 -2.68 19.96
C TRP A 374 -4.53 -3.89 20.89
N HIS A 375 -3.61 -4.85 20.80
CA HIS A 375 -3.78 -6.16 21.44
C HIS A 375 -3.83 -6.13 22.98
N GLN A 376 -3.49 -5.01 23.61
CA GLN A 376 -3.77 -4.75 25.02
C GLN A 376 -5.26 -4.96 25.36
N LEU A 377 -6.16 -4.72 24.40
CA LEU A 377 -7.59 -5.03 24.52
C LEU A 377 -7.84 -6.52 24.83
N ALA A 378 -6.98 -7.44 24.36
CA ALA A 378 -7.07 -8.87 24.70
C ALA A 378 -7.01 -9.14 26.20
N GLY A 379 -6.43 -8.22 26.98
CA GLY A 379 -6.41 -8.24 28.43
C GLY A 379 -7.56 -7.55 29.13
N ALA A 380 -8.49 -6.96 28.39
CA ALA A 380 -9.58 -6.14 28.92
C ALA A 380 -10.95 -6.57 28.38
N ARG A 381 -11.20 -7.88 28.36
CA ARG A 381 -12.48 -8.50 27.97
C ARG A 381 -13.03 -7.93 26.65
N PRO A 382 -12.42 -8.28 25.50
CA PRO A 382 -12.92 -7.84 24.20
C PRO A 382 -14.41 -8.14 24.02
N ALA A 383 -15.17 -7.16 23.54
CA ALA A 383 -16.57 -7.32 23.20
C ALA A 383 -16.75 -8.34 22.05
N GLU A 384 -17.95 -8.94 21.96
CA GLU A 384 -18.26 -9.85 20.86
C GLU A 384 -18.05 -9.19 19.50
N GLY A 385 -17.31 -9.86 18.61
CA GLY A 385 -16.99 -9.35 17.28
C GLY A 385 -15.87 -8.30 17.25
N ALA A 386 -15.29 -7.93 18.39
CA ALA A 386 -14.14 -7.02 18.45
C ALA A 386 -12.92 -7.61 17.74
N VAL A 387 -12.06 -6.71 17.26
CA VAL A 387 -10.80 -7.03 16.60
C VAL A 387 -9.65 -6.49 17.46
N ALA A 388 -8.68 -7.35 17.78
CA ALA A 388 -7.43 -6.95 18.41
C ALA A 388 -6.32 -6.87 17.35
N GLN A 389 -5.65 -5.71 17.28
CA GLN A 389 -4.51 -5.48 16.40
C GLN A 389 -3.20 -5.84 17.13
N TYR A 390 -2.57 -6.93 16.72
CA TYR A 390 -1.34 -7.43 17.31
C TYR A 390 -0.12 -6.68 16.78
N TRP A 391 0.54 -5.93 17.66
CA TRP A 391 1.77 -5.18 17.34
C TRP A 391 3.02 -5.67 18.08
N GLY A 392 2.91 -6.80 18.79
CA GLY A 392 4.09 -7.43 19.39
C GLY A 392 5.16 -7.82 18.37
N TYR A 393 6.30 -8.27 18.87
CA TYR A 393 7.51 -8.56 18.09
C TYR A 393 8.21 -9.81 18.64
N ASP A 394 9.31 -10.26 18.03
CA ASP A 394 10.01 -11.51 18.39
C ASP A 394 10.40 -11.60 19.88
N ARG A 395 10.57 -10.46 20.58
CA ARG A 395 10.91 -10.42 22.02
C ARG A 395 9.74 -10.14 22.95
N THR A 396 8.51 -10.01 22.44
CA THR A 396 7.31 -9.91 23.29
C THR A 396 7.24 -11.10 24.25
N GLY A 397 6.87 -10.84 25.50
CA GLY A 397 6.83 -11.86 26.54
C GLY A 397 5.82 -12.98 26.24
N ALA A 398 6.11 -14.19 26.71
CA ALA A 398 5.22 -15.34 26.50
C ALA A 398 3.81 -15.12 27.07
N ALA A 399 3.70 -14.50 28.25
CA ALA A 399 2.41 -14.21 28.88
C ALA A 399 1.54 -13.26 28.04
N GLU A 400 2.14 -12.24 27.42
CA GLU A 400 1.44 -11.28 26.58
C GLU A 400 0.96 -11.95 25.28
N ARG A 401 1.79 -12.81 24.67
CA ARG A 401 1.36 -13.62 23.51
C ARG A 401 0.24 -14.57 23.87
N GLU A 402 0.36 -15.27 25.00
CA GLU A 402 -0.65 -16.22 25.48
C GLU A 402 -2.00 -15.54 25.71
N GLN A 403 -2.01 -14.31 26.24
CA GLN A 403 -3.22 -13.51 26.40
C GLN A 403 -3.93 -13.25 25.06
N VAL A 404 -3.18 -12.88 24.02
CA VAL A 404 -3.72 -12.66 22.66
C VAL A 404 -4.21 -13.98 22.05
N VAL A 405 -3.46 -15.06 22.22
CA VAL A 405 -3.85 -16.41 21.77
C VAL A 405 -5.17 -16.84 22.42
N ASN A 406 -5.31 -16.62 23.73
CA ASN A 406 -6.52 -16.97 24.47
C ASN A 406 -7.72 -16.12 24.03
N ALA A 407 -7.54 -14.82 23.78
CA ALA A 407 -8.60 -13.98 23.22
C ALA A 407 -9.04 -14.47 21.83
N ALA A 408 -8.09 -14.88 20.99
CA ALA A 408 -8.38 -15.44 19.67
C ALA A 408 -9.17 -16.76 19.75
N LYS A 409 -8.78 -17.67 20.65
CA LYS A 409 -9.52 -18.91 20.93
C LYS A 409 -10.94 -18.66 21.44
N ASN A 410 -11.16 -17.53 22.11
CA ASN A 410 -12.47 -17.07 22.59
C ASN A 410 -13.26 -16.28 21.53
N GLY A 411 -12.80 -16.24 20.28
CA GLY A 411 -13.52 -15.65 19.15
C GLY A 411 -13.13 -14.22 18.78
N THR A 412 -12.20 -13.59 19.50
CA THR A 412 -11.64 -12.27 19.12
C THR A 412 -10.89 -12.41 17.80
N LYS A 413 -11.15 -11.51 16.85
CA LYS A 413 -10.44 -11.52 15.56
C LYS A 413 -9.11 -10.78 15.68
N LEU A 414 -8.10 -11.23 14.93
CA LEU A 414 -6.75 -10.69 14.99
C LEU A 414 -6.36 -10.02 13.67
N LEU A 415 -5.92 -8.76 13.77
CA LEU A 415 -5.21 -8.05 12.70
C LEU A 415 -3.72 -8.08 13.04
N LEU A 416 -2.87 -8.60 12.15
CA LEU A 416 -1.44 -8.71 12.44
C LEU A 416 -0.66 -7.53 11.88
N SER A 417 0.05 -6.81 12.75
CA SER A 417 0.98 -5.76 12.39
C SER A 417 2.22 -5.76 13.29
N PRO A 418 3.00 -6.85 13.33
CA PRO A 418 4.09 -6.97 14.30
C PRO A 418 5.13 -5.85 14.13
N ALA A 419 5.56 -5.20 15.22
CA ALA A 419 6.42 -4.02 15.14
C ALA A 419 7.80 -4.29 14.49
N ASP A 420 8.32 -5.50 14.61
CA ASP A 420 9.58 -5.90 13.97
C ASP A 420 9.40 -6.52 12.57
N ARG A 421 8.21 -6.41 11.98
CA ARG A 421 7.87 -6.90 10.63
C ARG A 421 7.19 -5.83 9.78
N ALA A 422 6.07 -5.30 10.26
CA ALA A 422 5.09 -4.55 9.47
C ALA A 422 5.06 -3.06 9.79
N TYR A 423 5.68 -2.61 10.88
CA TYR A 423 5.85 -1.19 11.15
C TYR A 423 6.87 -0.62 10.15
N ILE A 424 6.37 0.19 9.23
CA ILE A 424 7.14 0.74 8.12
C ILE A 424 7.79 2.09 8.46
N ASP A 425 7.65 2.58 9.69
CA ASP A 425 8.48 3.63 10.28
C ASP A 425 9.80 3.10 10.89
N HIS A 426 9.92 1.78 11.11
CA HIS A 426 11.18 1.22 11.61
C HIS A 426 12.32 1.40 10.62
N LYS A 427 13.50 1.70 11.14
CA LYS A 427 14.75 1.78 10.38
C LYS A 427 15.03 0.48 9.66
N TYR A 428 15.51 0.57 8.41
CA TYR A 428 15.99 -0.60 7.67
C TYR A 428 17.31 -1.11 8.27
N THR A 429 18.21 -0.19 8.58
CA THR A 429 19.54 -0.43 9.13
C THR A 429 19.88 0.65 10.15
N LYS A 430 20.98 0.47 10.89
CA LYS A 430 21.50 1.49 11.82
C LYS A 430 21.74 2.85 11.17
N ASP A 431 22.04 2.86 9.87
CA ASP A 431 22.42 4.06 9.10
C ASP A 431 21.21 4.72 8.42
N THR A 432 20.00 4.16 8.57
CA THR A 432 18.77 4.80 8.07
C THR A 432 18.57 6.16 8.79
N PRO A 433 18.40 7.26 8.05
CA PRO A 433 18.40 8.62 8.61
C PRO A 433 17.08 9.01 9.29
N LEU A 434 16.00 8.31 8.98
CA LEU A 434 14.65 8.51 9.51
C LEU A 434 14.20 7.24 10.23
N GLY A 435 13.07 7.28 10.91
CA GLY A 435 12.48 6.12 11.55
C GLY A 435 13.05 5.79 12.93
N LEU A 436 12.45 4.79 13.57
CA LEU A 436 12.78 4.33 14.91
C LEU A 436 13.45 2.94 14.89
N SER A 437 13.96 2.49 16.03
CA SER A 437 14.67 1.21 16.13
C SER A 437 14.41 0.45 17.43
N TRP A 438 13.33 0.76 18.15
CA TRP A 438 13.03 0.17 19.47
C TRP A 438 12.74 -1.34 19.38
N ALA A 439 11.96 -1.78 18.39
CA ALA A 439 11.76 -3.19 17.98
C ALA A 439 12.89 -3.75 17.07
N GLY A 440 14.03 -3.05 16.96
CA GLY A 440 15.14 -3.42 16.09
C GLY A 440 15.04 -2.86 14.66
N TYR A 441 15.85 -3.44 13.77
CA TYR A 441 15.95 -3.04 12.36
C TYR A 441 15.13 -3.98 11.47
N VAL A 442 14.37 -3.40 10.54
CA VAL A 442 13.43 -4.11 9.67
C VAL A 442 13.79 -3.88 8.21
N GLU A 443 14.77 -4.62 7.72
CA GLU A 443 15.09 -4.70 6.29
C GLU A 443 13.95 -5.35 5.48
N VAL A 444 14.00 -5.21 4.15
CA VAL A 444 12.94 -5.62 3.22
C VAL A 444 12.59 -7.10 3.36
N ARG A 445 13.60 -7.97 3.48
CA ARG A 445 13.37 -9.41 3.69
C ARG A 445 12.63 -9.68 4.99
N ARG A 446 13.04 -9.06 6.10
CA ARG A 446 12.40 -9.29 7.41
C ARG A 446 10.92 -8.90 7.40
N SER A 447 10.60 -7.83 6.67
CA SER A 447 9.23 -7.34 6.51
C SER A 447 8.34 -8.26 5.67
N TYR A 448 8.92 -9.02 4.72
CA TYR A 448 8.19 -9.94 3.85
C TYR A 448 8.21 -11.40 4.33
N ASP A 449 9.32 -11.88 4.87
CA ASP A 449 9.63 -13.31 5.07
C ASP A 449 8.99 -13.86 6.37
N TRP A 450 7.65 -13.84 6.42
CA TRP A 450 6.81 -14.41 7.47
C TRP A 450 5.42 -14.76 6.90
N ASP A 451 4.71 -15.68 7.56
CA ASP A 451 3.34 -16.07 7.17
C ASP A 451 2.34 -15.65 8.26
N PRO A 452 1.35 -14.78 7.95
CA PRO A 452 0.32 -14.39 8.90
C PRO A 452 -0.43 -15.56 9.56
N ALA A 453 -0.63 -16.68 8.85
CA ALA A 453 -1.35 -17.84 9.40
C ALA A 453 -0.58 -18.58 10.51
N THR A 454 0.74 -18.49 10.51
CA THR A 454 1.60 -19.24 11.45
C THR A 454 2.47 -18.34 12.32
N TYR A 455 2.26 -17.03 12.27
CA TYR A 455 3.10 -16.06 12.96
C TYR A 455 2.97 -16.16 14.49
N LEU A 456 1.75 -16.24 15.00
CA LEU A 456 1.46 -16.45 16.41
C LEU A 456 1.09 -17.91 16.67
N GLU A 457 1.99 -18.63 17.32
CA GLU A 457 1.76 -20.02 17.70
C GLU A 457 0.51 -20.16 18.58
N GLY A 458 -0.36 -21.11 18.23
CA GLY A 458 -1.59 -21.40 18.98
C GLY A 458 -2.81 -20.55 18.61
N VAL A 459 -2.67 -19.57 17.72
CA VAL A 459 -3.81 -18.82 17.14
C VAL A 459 -4.53 -19.69 16.11
N PRO A 460 -5.88 -19.81 16.16
CA PRO A 460 -6.66 -20.41 15.08
C PRO A 460 -6.50 -19.62 13.77
N GLU A 461 -6.25 -20.30 12.64
CA GLU A 461 -6.03 -19.62 11.35
C GLU A 461 -7.20 -18.71 10.95
N ASP A 462 -8.43 -19.11 11.24
CA ASP A 462 -9.65 -18.35 10.93
C ASP A 462 -9.89 -17.14 11.88
N ALA A 463 -9.07 -17.00 12.93
CA ALA A 463 -9.07 -15.81 13.77
C ALA A 463 -8.30 -14.65 13.11
N VAL A 464 -7.34 -14.93 12.24
CA VAL A 464 -6.54 -13.91 11.54
C VAL A 464 -7.35 -13.32 10.39
N ILE A 465 -7.71 -12.04 10.48
CA ILE A 465 -8.49 -11.36 9.43
C ILE A 465 -7.62 -10.73 8.35
N GLY A 466 -6.32 -10.59 8.61
CA GLY A 466 -5.31 -10.14 7.67
C GLY A 466 -4.18 -9.35 8.32
N VAL A 467 -3.65 -8.35 7.60
CA VAL A 467 -2.43 -7.62 7.97
C VAL A 467 -2.57 -6.11 7.81
N GLU A 468 -1.80 -5.37 8.61
CA GLU A 468 -1.64 -3.92 8.48
C GLU A 468 -0.17 -3.53 8.38
N ALA A 469 0.13 -2.49 7.59
CA ALA A 469 1.42 -1.80 7.59
C ALA A 469 1.29 -0.41 8.25
N PRO A 470 1.58 -0.27 9.55
CA PRO A 470 1.54 1.03 10.22
C PRO A 470 2.73 1.91 9.86
N LEU A 471 2.45 3.18 9.55
CA LEU A 471 3.44 4.22 9.32
C LEU A 471 3.29 5.31 10.38
N TRP A 472 4.00 5.14 11.49
CA TRP A 472 4.15 6.15 12.53
C TRP A 472 5.03 7.32 12.06
N THR A 473 4.79 8.52 12.60
CA THR A 473 5.34 9.75 12.02
C THR A 473 6.12 10.63 12.98
N GLU A 474 6.63 10.13 14.11
CA GLU A 474 7.51 10.87 15.03
C GLU A 474 8.69 11.51 14.29
N THR A 475 9.21 10.83 13.27
CA THR A 475 10.37 11.26 12.48
C THR A 475 10.03 11.69 11.05
N LEU A 476 8.76 11.62 10.64
CA LEU A 476 8.33 11.78 9.25
C LEU A 476 7.43 13.01 9.11
N SER A 477 7.94 14.08 8.51
CA SER A 477 7.25 15.37 8.43
C SER A 477 6.94 15.83 7.00
N THR A 478 7.32 15.04 5.99
CA THR A 478 7.11 15.37 4.57
C THR A 478 6.67 14.15 3.78
N PRO A 479 5.96 14.32 2.63
CA PRO A 479 5.61 13.19 1.77
C PRO A 479 6.82 12.39 1.27
N ALA A 480 7.99 13.03 1.12
CA ALA A 480 9.22 12.33 0.74
C ALA A 480 9.73 11.41 1.86
N HIS A 481 9.51 11.76 3.13
CA HIS A 481 9.81 10.87 4.26
C HIS A 481 8.86 9.68 4.29
N LEU A 482 7.55 9.92 4.08
CA LEU A 482 6.55 8.84 4.00
C LEU A 482 6.90 7.85 2.89
N ASP A 483 7.18 8.36 1.69
CA ASP A 483 7.64 7.57 0.54
C ASP A 483 8.86 6.71 0.91
N TYR A 484 9.92 7.34 1.43
CA TYR A 484 11.19 6.67 1.72
C TYR A 484 11.05 5.53 2.73
N MET A 485 10.14 5.65 3.71
CA MET A 485 9.94 4.67 4.77
C MET A 485 8.91 3.60 4.41
N ALA A 486 7.86 3.98 3.69
CA ALA A 486 6.85 3.04 3.19
C ALA A 486 7.40 2.13 2.08
N PHE A 487 8.23 2.68 1.19
CA PHE A 487 8.76 1.94 0.04
C PHE A 487 10.22 1.51 0.27
N PRO A 488 10.52 0.20 0.19
CA PRO A 488 9.79 -0.79 -0.60
C PRO A 488 9.04 -1.87 0.22
N ARG A 489 8.68 -1.61 1.48
CA ARG A 489 8.07 -2.62 2.38
C ARG A 489 6.55 -2.74 2.23
N LEU A 490 5.84 -1.64 1.99
CA LEU A 490 4.38 -1.61 1.82
C LEU A 490 3.85 -2.64 0.79
N PRO A 491 4.46 -2.82 -0.40
CA PRO A 491 4.06 -3.85 -1.36
C PRO A 491 4.19 -5.29 -0.83
N GLY A 492 5.15 -5.53 0.06
CA GLY A 492 5.38 -6.85 0.66
C GLY A 492 4.30 -7.20 1.68
N ILE A 493 3.93 -6.25 2.54
CA ILE A 493 2.80 -6.44 3.47
C ILE A 493 1.49 -6.61 2.71
N ALA A 494 1.28 -5.85 1.63
CA ALA A 494 0.13 -6.04 0.75
C ALA A 494 0.10 -7.46 0.15
N GLU A 495 1.26 -8.00 -0.22
CA GLU A 495 1.38 -9.36 -0.73
C GLU A 495 1.02 -10.43 0.31
N LEU A 496 1.44 -10.26 1.56
CA LEU A 496 1.05 -11.17 2.65
C LEU A 496 -0.46 -11.20 2.89
N GLY A 497 -1.13 -10.05 2.70
CA GLY A 497 -2.58 -9.94 2.80
C GLY A 497 -3.34 -10.50 1.60
N TRP A 498 -2.73 -10.46 0.40
CA TRP A 498 -3.42 -10.76 -0.86
C TRP A 498 -3.09 -12.16 -1.39
N SER A 499 -1.81 -12.52 -1.47
CA SER A 499 -1.37 -13.68 -2.22
C SER A 499 -1.55 -14.98 -1.45
N PRO A 500 -1.79 -16.12 -2.13
CA PRO A 500 -1.79 -17.42 -1.47
C PRO A 500 -0.41 -17.71 -0.85
N ALA A 501 -0.38 -18.38 0.31
CA ALA A 501 0.86 -18.77 0.97
C ALA A 501 1.81 -19.55 0.05
N ALA A 502 1.28 -20.37 -0.86
CA ALA A 502 2.07 -21.15 -1.83
C ALA A 502 2.89 -20.29 -2.83
N THR A 503 2.61 -18.99 -2.94
CA THR A 503 3.37 -18.06 -3.79
C THR A 503 4.43 -17.28 -3.01
N HIS A 504 4.46 -17.42 -1.68
CA HIS A 504 5.40 -16.73 -0.81
C HIS A 504 6.78 -17.35 -0.96
N ASP A 505 7.69 -16.56 -1.51
CA ASP A 505 9.09 -16.93 -1.67
C ASP A 505 9.93 -15.66 -1.85
N TRP A 506 10.87 -15.43 -0.93
CA TRP A 506 11.68 -14.21 -0.93
C TRP A 506 12.49 -14.05 -2.22
N ASP A 507 13.05 -15.14 -2.75
CA ASP A 507 14.00 -15.07 -3.86
C ASP A 507 13.33 -14.69 -5.20
N THR A 508 12.09 -15.09 -5.40
CA THR A 508 11.26 -14.67 -6.53
C THR A 508 10.55 -13.34 -6.26
N TYR A 509 10.10 -13.08 -5.03
CA TYR A 509 9.48 -11.80 -4.65
C TYR A 509 10.41 -10.62 -4.86
N LYS A 510 11.67 -10.69 -4.41
CA LYS A 510 12.62 -9.58 -4.56
C LYS A 510 12.84 -9.19 -6.03
N VAL A 511 12.67 -10.11 -6.98
CA VAL A 511 12.76 -9.83 -8.42
C VAL A 511 11.51 -9.08 -8.92
N ARG A 512 10.31 -9.46 -8.45
CA ARG A 512 9.06 -8.74 -8.75
C ARG A 512 9.03 -7.35 -8.11
N LEU A 513 9.59 -7.23 -6.90
CA LEU A 513 9.78 -5.96 -6.20
C LEU A 513 10.78 -5.06 -6.92
N ALA A 514 11.93 -5.59 -7.34
CA ALA A 514 12.93 -4.85 -8.11
C ALA A 514 12.34 -4.25 -9.40
N ALA A 515 11.42 -4.97 -10.04
CA ALA A 515 10.72 -4.50 -11.25
C ALA A 515 9.77 -3.32 -11.00
N GLN A 516 9.45 -2.98 -9.74
CA GLN A 516 8.63 -1.81 -9.41
C GLN A 516 9.41 -0.50 -9.46
N ALA A 517 10.76 -0.53 -9.34
CA ALA A 517 11.58 0.67 -9.23
C ALA A 517 11.37 1.68 -10.39
N PRO A 518 11.38 1.26 -11.67
CA PRO A 518 11.11 2.16 -12.78
C PRO A 518 9.70 2.78 -12.75
N ARG A 519 8.74 2.09 -12.13
CA ARG A 519 7.36 2.57 -11.96
C ARG A 519 7.30 3.63 -10.86
N TRP A 520 7.98 3.39 -9.74
CA TRP A 520 8.14 4.40 -8.67
C TRP A 520 8.84 5.65 -9.18
N ASP A 521 9.91 5.51 -9.96
CA ASP A 521 10.60 6.62 -10.61
C ASP A 521 9.69 7.40 -11.58
N ALA A 522 8.76 6.71 -12.24
CA ALA A 522 7.79 7.33 -13.13
C ALA A 522 6.69 8.08 -12.37
N LEU A 523 6.29 7.57 -11.21
CA LEU A 523 5.32 8.18 -10.28
C LEU A 523 5.92 9.27 -9.39
N GLY A 524 7.25 9.37 -9.30
CA GLY A 524 7.92 10.27 -8.36
C GLY A 524 7.82 9.79 -6.90
N ILE A 525 7.77 8.47 -6.69
CA ILE A 525 7.77 7.86 -5.36
C ILE A 525 9.22 7.62 -4.95
N GLY A 526 9.66 8.26 -3.87
CA GLY A 526 10.95 7.96 -3.24
C GLY A 526 10.93 6.58 -2.57
N TYR A 527 12.07 5.89 -2.53
CA TYR A 527 12.17 4.59 -1.87
C TYR A 527 13.59 4.32 -1.37
N TYR A 528 13.70 3.45 -0.38
CA TYR A 528 14.98 2.90 0.05
C TYR A 528 15.42 1.77 -0.92
N ALA A 529 16.51 2.00 -1.64
CA ALA A 529 17.11 1.01 -2.53
C ALA A 529 17.91 -0.05 -1.74
N SER A 530 17.20 -0.93 -1.03
CA SER A 530 17.80 -1.98 -0.19
C SER A 530 18.83 -2.82 -0.94
N PRO A 531 20.01 -3.11 -0.35
CA PRO A 531 21.00 -3.99 -0.95
C PRO A 531 20.53 -5.46 -1.07
N GLN A 532 19.41 -5.81 -0.42
CA GLN A 532 18.83 -7.16 -0.49
C GLN A 532 18.03 -7.41 -1.78
N VAL A 533 17.70 -6.35 -2.53
CA VAL A 533 16.84 -6.39 -3.70
C VAL A 533 17.68 -6.08 -4.96
N PRO A 534 17.57 -6.90 -6.03
CA PRO A 534 18.38 -6.73 -7.23
C PRO A 534 17.83 -5.63 -8.15
N TRP A 535 17.96 -4.37 -7.73
CA TRP A 535 17.44 -3.21 -8.48
C TRP A 535 18.07 -3.08 -9.87
N PRO A 536 17.30 -2.64 -10.89
CA PRO A 536 17.84 -2.28 -12.20
C PRO A 536 18.96 -1.22 -12.09
N ALA A 537 19.97 -1.31 -12.96
CA ALA A 537 21.18 -0.46 -12.88
C ALA A 537 20.88 1.06 -12.87
N ASP A 538 19.87 1.50 -13.62
CA ASP A 538 19.51 2.92 -13.74
C ASP A 538 18.69 3.46 -12.55
N SER A 539 18.09 2.60 -11.72
CA SER A 539 17.22 3.03 -10.62
C SER A 539 17.98 3.29 -9.32
N SER A 540 19.20 2.74 -9.18
CA SER A 540 20.06 2.90 -8.00
C SER A 540 20.57 4.34 -7.76
N ARG A 541 20.60 5.18 -8.80
CA ARG A 541 21.18 6.55 -8.78
C ARG A 541 20.25 7.65 -8.25
N LYS A 542 18.98 7.35 -7.98
CA LYS A 542 17.98 8.32 -7.47
C LYS A 542 17.53 8.03 -6.04
N SER A 543 18.19 7.08 -5.37
CA SER A 543 17.97 6.81 -3.94
C SER A 543 18.23 8.07 -3.12
N TYR A 544 17.43 8.27 -2.06
CA TYR A 544 17.35 9.46 -1.22
C TYR A 544 18.71 10.16 -0.99
N HIS A 545 19.01 11.18 -1.80
CA HIS A 545 20.05 12.13 -1.47
C HIS A 545 19.46 13.11 -0.47
N SER A 546 19.89 12.98 0.79
CA SER A 546 19.82 14.05 1.77
C SER A 546 20.34 15.33 1.09
N THR A 547 19.44 16.22 0.70
CA THR A 547 19.81 17.60 0.40
C THR A 547 20.33 18.16 1.72
N ARG A 548 21.65 18.17 1.88
CA ARG A 548 22.28 19.05 2.86
C ARG A 548 21.80 20.45 2.54
N LYS A 549 20.97 21.02 3.42
CA LYS A 549 21.02 22.46 3.64
C LYS A 549 22.47 22.73 4.03
N ASP A 550 23.16 23.50 3.19
CA ASP A 550 24.07 24.58 3.59
C ASP A 550 24.83 25.02 2.35
N GLY A 551 24.41 26.17 1.81
CA GLY A 551 25.12 26.87 0.75
C GLY A 551 26.39 27.49 1.31
N THR A 552 27.49 26.73 1.30
CA THR A 552 28.85 27.28 1.42
C THR A 552 29.84 26.38 0.65
N PRO A 553 30.66 26.94 -0.25
CA PRO A 553 31.67 26.16 -0.96
C PRO A 553 32.83 25.82 -0.01
N SER A 554 33.19 24.53 0.08
CA SER A 554 34.39 24.13 0.83
C SER A 554 35.64 24.51 0.05
N HIS A 555 36.46 25.38 0.64
CA HIS A 555 37.87 25.49 0.28
C HIS A 555 38.64 24.34 0.95
N SER A 556 39.44 23.63 0.16
CA SER A 556 40.46 22.71 0.66
C SER A 556 41.57 23.48 1.37
N PRO A 557 42.17 22.90 2.42
CA PRO A 557 43.59 23.04 2.64
C PRO A 557 44.30 21.68 2.58
N ARG A 558 45.34 21.69 1.75
CA ARG A 558 46.54 20.84 1.63
C ARG A 558 46.61 19.50 2.36
#